data_AF-A0A3D4BLP7-F1
#
_entry.id   AF-A0A3D4BLP7-F1
#
_cell.length_a   1.000
_cell.length_b   1.000
_cell.length_c   1.000
_cell.angle_alpha   90.00
_cell.angle_beta   90.00
_cell.angle_gamma   90.00
#
_symmetry.space_group_name_H-M   'P 1'
#
loop_
_entity.id
_entity.type
_entity.pdbx_description
1 polymer ?
#
loop_
_entity_poly.entity_id
_entity_poly.type
_entity_poly.pdbx_seq_one_letter_code
_entity_poly.pdbx_strand_id
1 'polypeptide(L)' 'MENKRYVKQIMVLGKEMHQEYLDDFLEEPLDFEGFVNFMLGSLYDENRFVEEIIPNKDFSKVLIIYKIKM' A
#
# COMPACT_ATOMS: atom_id res chain seq x y z
N MET A 1 -30.52 -4.81 -3.95
CA MET A 1 -29.14 -4.49 -3.51
C MET A 1 -28.19 -5.31 -4.35
N GLU A 2 -27.45 -4.70 -5.28
CA GLU A 2 -26.41 -5.41 -6.02
C GLU A 2 -25.38 -5.96 -5.02
N ASN A 3 -25.15 -7.26 -5.07
CA ASN A 3 -24.10 -7.92 -4.34
C ASN A 3 -22.77 -7.49 -4.99
N LYS A 4 -22.25 -6.31 -4.62
CA LYS A 4 -20.96 -5.82 -5.11
C LYS A 4 -19.92 -6.87 -4.75
N ARG A 5 -19.43 -7.60 -5.75
CA ARG A 5 -18.38 -8.60 -5.56
C ARG A 5 -17.07 -7.84 -5.41
N TYR A 6 -16.43 -8.01 -4.25
CA TYR A 6 -15.10 -7.48 -4.00
C TYR A 6 -14.12 -8.64 -3.94
N VAL A 7 -12.92 -8.41 -4.49
CA VAL A 7 -11.79 -9.32 -4.31
C VAL A 7 -10.86 -8.71 -3.27
N LYS A 8 -10.54 -9.47 -2.21
CA LYS A 8 -9.54 -9.07 -1.23
C LYS A 8 -8.14 -9.25 -1.80
N GLN A 9 -7.28 -8.29 -1.52
CA GLN A 9 -5.88 -8.25 -1.91
C GLN A 9 -5.02 -7.99 -0.68
N ILE A 10 -3.77 -8.42 -0.75
CA ILE A 10 -2.76 -8.19 0.29
C ILE A 10 -1.56 -7.55 -0.39
N MET A 11 -1.14 -6.40 0.12
CA MET A 11 0.11 -5.74 -0.26
C MET A 11 1.07 -5.83 0.92
N VAL A 12 2.32 -6.20 0.64
CA VAL A 12 3.38 -6.29 1.64
C VAL A 12 4.42 -5.23 1.30
N LEU A 13 4.49 -4.18 2.11
CA LEU A 13 5.48 -3.11 1.98
C LEU A 13 6.63 -3.39 2.94
N GLY A 14 7.86 -3.33 2.44
CA GLY A 14 9.07 -3.55 3.21
C GLY A 14 10.28 -3.05 2.43
N LYS A 15 11.48 -3.36 2.94
CA LYS A 15 12.74 -2.84 2.39
C LYS A 15 12.91 -3.05 0.87
N GLU A 16 12.54 -4.22 0.35
CA GLU A 16 12.68 -4.52 -1.08
C GLU A 16 11.80 -3.59 -1.94
N MET A 17 10.50 -3.51 -1.63
CA MET A 17 9.57 -2.61 -2.33
C MET A 17 9.94 -1.13 -2.19
N HIS A 18 10.46 -0.73 -1.02
CA HIS A 18 10.91 0.66 -0.81
C HIS A 18 12.18 0.95 -1.62
N GLN A 19 13.09 -0.02 -1.74
CA GLN A 19 14.26 0.14 -2.59
C GLN A 19 13.87 0.25 -4.07
N GLU A 20 12.93 -0.56 -4.54
CA GLU A 20 12.38 -0.44 -5.91
C GLU A 20 11.80 0.96 -6.15
N TYR A 21 11.02 1.49 -5.20
CA TYR A 21 10.53 2.87 -5.27
C TYR A 21 11.68 3.89 -5.38
N LEU A 22 12.73 3.76 -4.56
CA LEU A 22 13.86 4.68 -4.58
C LEU A 22 14.66 4.62 -5.89
N ASP A 23 14.74 3.43 -6.49
CA ASP A 23 15.43 3.23 -7.77
C ASP A 23 14.67 3.88 -8.94
N ASP A 24 13.33 3.89 -8.87
CA ASP A 24 12.45 4.50 -9.88
C ASP A 24 12.25 6.02 -9.68
N PHE A 25 12.27 6.51 -8.43
CA PHE A 25 11.94 7.90 -8.06
C PHE A 25 13.15 8.63 -7.44
N LEU A 26 14.16 8.89 -8.28
CA LEU A 26 15.45 9.47 -7.87
C LEU A 26 15.40 10.94 -7.44
N GLU A 27 14.39 11.70 -7.88
CA GLU A 27 14.35 13.17 -7.69
C GLU A 27 13.85 13.58 -6.30
N GLU A 28 12.96 12.79 -5.68
CA GLU A 28 12.40 13.05 -4.35
C GLU A 28 12.24 11.74 -3.56
N PRO A 29 13.33 11.21 -2.98
CA PRO A 29 13.27 9.96 -2.21
C PRO A 29 12.45 10.17 -0.93
N LEU A 30 11.42 9.34 -0.75
CA LEU A 30 10.63 9.28 0.48
C LEU A 30 11.31 8.34 1.48
N ASP A 31 11.20 8.66 2.77
CA ASP A 31 11.46 7.67 3.81
C ASP A 31 10.40 6.56 3.79
N PHE A 32 10.58 5.50 4.58
CA PHE A 32 9.68 4.35 4.53
C PHE A 32 8.24 4.70 4.90
N GLU A 33 8.04 5.61 5.87
CA GLU A 33 6.70 6.08 6.25
C GLU A 33 6.05 6.90 5.13
N GLY A 34 6.79 7.82 4.52
CA GLY A 34 6.37 8.58 3.35
C GLY A 34 6.00 7.65 2.18
N PHE A 35 6.81 6.63 1.92
CA PHE A 35 6.53 5.60 0.92
C PHE A 35 5.22 4.84 1.23
N VAL A 36 5.00 4.40 2.48
CA VAL A 36 3.74 3.75 2.87
C VAL A 36 2.55 4.68 2.65
N ASN A 37 2.67 5.96 3.02
CA ASN A 37 1.62 6.95 2.81
C ASN A 37 1.35 7.21 1.31
N PHE A 38 2.40 7.25 0.50
CA PHE A 38 2.28 7.36 -0.96
C PHE A 38 1.48 6.18 -1.53
N MET A 39 1.82 4.95 -1.14
CA MET A 39 1.11 3.75 -1.58
C MET A 39 -0.37 3.73 -1.15
N LEU A 40 -0.67 4.18 0.08
CA LEU A 40 -2.04 4.34 0.56
C LEU A 40 -2.82 5.40 -0.24
N GLY A 41 -2.16 6.51 -0.60
CA GLY A 41 -2.70 7.52 -1.49
C GLY A 41 -3.05 6.95 -2.87
N SER A 42 -2.14 6.17 -3.47
CA SER A 42 -2.40 5.50 -4.75
C SER A 42 -3.59 4.55 -4.68
N LEU A 43 -3.72 3.77 -3.60
CA LEU A 43 -4.89 2.92 -3.39
C LEU A 43 -6.20 3.72 -3.34
N TYR A 44 -6.20 4.89 -2.69
CA TYR A 44 -7.35 5.78 -2.66
C TYR A 44 -7.69 6.32 -4.06
N ASP A 45 -6.69 6.82 -4.79
CA ASP A 45 -6.87 7.37 -6.14
C ASP A 45 -7.40 6.31 -7.13
N GLU A 46 -7.01 5.05 -6.94
CA GLU A 46 -7.51 3.90 -7.70
C GLU A 46 -8.89 3.37 -7.26
N ASN A 47 -9.60 4.09 -6.37
CA ASN A 47 -10.88 3.66 -5.78
C ASN A 47 -10.79 2.28 -5.12
N ARG A 48 -9.66 1.94 -4.50
CA ARG A 48 -9.49 0.74 -3.67
C ARG A 48 -10.01 1.03 -2.27
N PHE A 49 -10.55 0.00 -1.63
CA PHE A 49 -11.03 0.13 -0.25
C PHE A 49 -10.06 -0.56 0.70
N VAL A 50 -9.31 0.22 1.47
CA VAL A 50 -8.41 -0.32 2.52
C VAL A 50 -9.25 -0.83 3.69
N GLU A 51 -9.07 -2.11 4.03
CA GLU A 51 -9.72 -2.74 5.18
C GLU A 51 -8.87 -2.65 6.44
N GLU A 52 -7.56 -2.88 6.30
CA GLU A 52 -6.66 -3.02 7.44
C GLU A 52 -5.22 -2.66 7.04
N ILE A 53 -4.50 -2.08 7.99
CA ILE A 53 -3.07 -1.75 7.88
C ILE A 53 -2.39 -2.34 9.12
N ILE A 54 -1.46 -3.26 8.92
CA ILE A 54 -0.81 -4.03 9.99
C ILE A 54 0.71 -3.81 9.91
N PRO A 55 1.27 -2.92 10.73
CA PRO A 55 2.72 -2.75 10.83
C PRO A 55 3.35 -3.84 11.70
N ASN A 56 4.63 -4.15 11.45
CA ASN A 56 5.44 -4.88 12.42
C ASN A 56 5.93 -3.96 13.56
N LYS A 57 6.52 -4.56 14.60
CA LYS A 57 6.88 -3.88 15.86
C LYS A 57 7.79 -2.66 15.68
N ASP A 58 8.69 -2.71 14.72
CA ASP A 58 9.69 -1.69 14.39
C ASP A 58 9.33 -0.86 13.15
N PHE A 59 8.13 -1.05 12.60
CA PHE A 59 7.62 -0.34 11.42
C PHE A 59 8.53 -0.47 10.18
N SER A 60 9.30 -1.54 10.06
CA SER A 60 10.12 -1.85 8.88
C SER A 60 9.37 -2.65 7.81
N LYS A 61 8.16 -3.11 8.13
CA LYS A 61 7.23 -3.80 7.22
C LYS A 61 5.79 -3.42 7.55
N VAL A 62 4.97 -3.26 6.53
CA VAL A 62 3.54 -2.98 6.64
C VAL A 62 2.76 -3.91 5.71
N LEU A 63 1.79 -4.63 6.24
CA LEU A 63 0.78 -5.34 5.46
C LEU A 63 -0.43 -4.44 5.27
N ILE A 64 -0.89 -4.27 4.03
CA ILE A 64 -2.12 -3.55 3.71
C ILE A 64 -3.11 -4.54 3.11
N ILE A 65 -4.27 -4.70 3.73
CA ILE A 65 -5.39 -5.49 3.21
C ILE A 65 -6.36 -4.52 2.57
N TYR A 66 -6.66 -4.73 1.29
CA TYR A 66 -7.58 -3.87 0.55
C TYR A 66 -8.50 -4.68 -0.37
N LYS A 67 -9.56 -4.04 -0.85
CA LYS A 67 -10.57 -4.62 -1.72
C LYS A 67 -10.61 -3.90 -3.06
N ILE A 68 -10.69 -4.68 -4.13
CA ILE A 68 -10.97 -4.23 -5.49
C ILE A 68 -12.42 -4.56 -5.79
N LYS A 69 -13.17 -3.58 -6.30
CA LYS A 69 -14.52 -3.81 -6.82
C LYS A 69 -14.43 -4.52 -8.18
N MET A 70 -15.17 -5.62 -8.34
CA MET A 70 -15.36 -6.28 -9.64
C MET A 70 -16.36 -5.52 -10.52
#